data_AF-A0A9D5FP05-F1
#
_entry.id   AF-A0A9D5FP05-F1
#
_cell.length_a   1.000
_cell.length_b   1.000
_cell.length_c   1.000
_cell.angle_alpha   90.00
_cell.angle_beta   90.00
_cell.angle_gamma   90.00
#
_symmetry.space_group_name_H-M   'P 1'
#
loop_
_entity.id
_entity.type
_entity.pdbx_description
1 polymer ?
#
loop_
_entity_poly.entity_id
_entity_poly.type
_entity_poly.pdbx_seq_one_letter_code
_entity_poly.pdbx_strand_id
1 'polypeptide(L)'
;MTEDNGRHAENNSCDCGGSCGSSGGGNWIGIILAVAVASVLVAIGASNSDDSAARPAACVAGGACCPGIVTVTSTVTVAAGKVESKSNTLPKLVDLGSVSCIPCKLMAPILDEMKTNYAGKLDVEFIDVVQKPAEGKKYAIKLIPTQIFIDASGKEFFRHEGFYSKDEILKKWKEIGVDLGSTQAVGQPEQKPLVRDEPLVKDSRPADQACSMCERSIDARTRVTADAPWGKANLCSVHCFAIYYSSLRDTNAVAGKVTVTDWATGKLSPVEKTTYLYSREASGRPAIKAFSEKDSATAAAVSTPGEILDYPSMMRRELSRQCGFCGRAVYETDASDVALIVMQGSCCGGARPAVVEQMFACCPMCALGVAAKLQKDMEITQKDALTGEKIYVRIMAQKVEWVQPSSAVAWSGQRKDKDGKMGSSGCFHQFVFASGENLKKWLEKHTEESGSMLTIPEMLVDMTKMTPEQMSDACKMGAAVAK
;
A
#
# COMPACT_ATOMS: atom_id res chain seq x y z
N MET A 1 21.08 53.33 36.54
CA MET A 1 20.73 52.74 37.84
C MET A 1 20.32 51.31 37.54
N THR A 2 21.33 50.45 37.38
CA THR A 2 21.75 49.36 38.31
C THR A 2 20.90 48.12 38.05
N GLU A 3 21.44 47.04 37.44
CA GLU A 3 22.24 45.97 38.10
C GLU A 3 21.40 45.26 39.18
N ASP A 4 21.39 43.94 39.38
CA ASP A 4 22.08 42.78 38.82
C ASP A 4 21.55 41.53 39.58
N ASN A 5 21.75 40.36 38.97
CA ASN A 5 22.06 39.05 39.59
C ASN A 5 21.05 38.18 40.36
N GLY A 6 21.13 36.88 40.06
CA GLY A 6 20.70 35.78 40.94
C GLY A 6 20.45 34.44 40.25
N ARG A 7 21.51 33.65 39.98
CA ARG A 7 21.48 32.23 39.57
C ARG A 7 21.06 31.29 40.71
N HIS A 8 20.54 30.10 40.37
CA HIS A 8 20.90 28.73 40.85
C HIS A 8 19.85 27.73 40.27
N ALA A 9 20.24 26.76 39.41
CA ALA A 9 20.58 25.34 39.70
C ALA A 9 19.41 24.53 40.32
N GLU A 10 19.08 23.27 40.04
CA GLU A 10 19.45 22.16 39.14
C GLU A 10 18.40 21.04 39.46
N ASN A 11 18.12 20.14 38.50
CA ASN A 11 17.65 18.74 38.61
C ASN A 11 16.71 18.24 39.74
N ASN A 12 15.65 17.52 39.36
CA ASN A 12 15.41 16.08 39.63
C ASN A 12 13.97 15.67 39.27
N SER A 13 13.77 14.84 38.24
CA SER A 13 13.82 13.36 38.22
C SER A 13 12.47 12.73 38.56
N CYS A 14 11.94 12.02 37.58
CA CYS A 14 10.75 11.17 37.64
C CYS A 14 10.93 10.08 38.71
N ASP A 15 9.94 9.96 39.59
CA ASP A 15 9.85 8.87 40.55
C ASP A 15 8.76 7.90 40.12
N CYS A 16 9.17 6.68 39.79
CA CYS A 16 8.31 5.52 39.59
C CYS A 16 8.53 4.59 40.78
N GLY A 17 7.52 4.45 41.63
CA GLY A 17 7.59 3.56 42.78
C GLY A 17 6.20 3.21 43.31
N GLY A 18 5.58 2.21 42.70
CA GLY A 18 4.37 1.59 43.23
C GLY A 18 4.67 0.74 44.47
N SER A 19 3.85 0.91 45.50
CA SER A 19 3.80 0.02 46.67
C SER A 19 2.40 -0.58 46.78
N CYS A 20 2.38 -1.91 46.93
CA CYS A 20 1.21 -2.73 47.23
C CYS A 20 0.74 -2.54 48.68
N GLY A 21 -0.58 -2.60 48.91
CA GLY A 21 -1.11 -2.76 50.27
C GLY A 21 -2.63 -2.68 50.39
N SER A 22 -3.28 -3.84 50.32
CA SER A 22 -4.47 -4.31 51.06
C SER A 22 -5.52 -3.30 51.60
N SER A 23 -6.81 -3.53 51.30
CA SER A 23 -7.87 -3.93 52.26
C SER A 23 -9.31 -3.46 51.89
N GLY A 24 -10.31 -4.30 52.20
CA GLY A 24 -11.76 -4.00 52.28
C GLY A 24 -12.51 -4.10 50.94
N GLY A 25 -13.53 -4.93 50.72
CA GLY A 25 -14.56 -5.48 51.62
C GLY A 25 -15.86 -4.68 51.46
N GLY A 26 -16.83 -5.16 50.66
CA GLY A 26 -18.10 -4.46 50.44
C GLY A 26 -19.07 -5.19 49.51
N ASN A 27 -19.93 -6.00 50.12
CA ASN A 27 -20.86 -6.99 49.58
C ASN A 27 -22.14 -6.36 48.98
N TRP A 28 -22.53 -6.63 47.72
CA TRP A 28 -23.93 -6.43 47.23
C TRP A 28 -24.43 -7.64 46.44
N ILE A 29 -25.63 -8.07 46.85
CA ILE A 29 -26.38 -9.28 46.49
C ILE A 29 -27.18 -9.05 45.20
N GLY A 30 -27.24 -10.06 44.32
CA GLY A 30 -28.01 -10.02 43.06
C GLY A 30 -28.18 -11.38 42.38
N ILE A 31 -28.92 -12.26 43.07
CA ILE A 31 -29.69 -13.47 42.67
C ILE A 31 -29.91 -13.78 41.14
N ILE A 32 -29.47 -15.01 40.77
CA ILE A 32 -30.15 -16.10 39.99
C ILE A 32 -30.37 -15.97 38.46
N LEU A 33 -29.66 -16.79 37.67
CA LEU A 33 -30.21 -17.99 36.99
C LEU A 33 -29.11 -18.84 36.32
N ALA A 34 -28.93 -20.05 36.85
CA ALA A 34 -28.07 -21.10 36.31
C ALA A 34 -28.82 -21.89 35.23
N VAL A 35 -28.15 -22.19 34.12
CA VAL A 35 -28.50 -23.33 33.26
C VAL A 35 -27.37 -24.34 33.40
N ALA A 36 -27.69 -25.45 34.05
CA ALA A 36 -26.85 -26.62 34.15
C ALA A 36 -26.94 -27.44 32.86
N VAL A 37 -25.81 -27.86 32.32
CA VAL A 37 -25.73 -29.10 31.53
C VAL A 37 -24.65 -29.97 32.16
N ALA A 38 -25.11 -31.15 32.58
CA ALA A 38 -24.36 -32.17 33.27
C ALA A 38 -23.37 -32.89 32.35
N SER A 39 -22.33 -33.37 33.02
CA SER A 39 -21.18 -34.15 32.62
C SER A 39 -21.49 -35.62 32.29
N VAL A 40 -20.62 -36.23 31.48
CA VAL A 40 -20.33 -37.68 31.38
C VAL A 40 -18.80 -37.77 31.16
N LEU A 41 -17.95 -38.03 32.18
CA LEU A 41 -17.46 -39.32 32.72
C LEU A 41 -16.99 -40.31 31.62
N VAL A 42 -15.90 -41.09 31.68
CA VAL A 42 -14.84 -41.44 32.63
C VAL A 42 -13.85 -42.37 31.87
N ALA A 43 -12.59 -42.41 32.30
CA ALA A 43 -11.67 -43.59 32.38
C ALA A 43 -10.23 -43.20 31.96
N ILE A 44 -9.30 -42.95 32.90
CA ILE A 44 -8.48 -43.93 33.67
C ILE A 44 -7.53 -44.71 32.73
N GLY A 45 -6.20 -44.69 32.88
CA GLY A 45 -5.35 -44.05 33.87
C GLY A 45 -3.87 -44.49 33.75
N ALA A 46 -3.07 -43.95 34.69
CA ALA A 46 -1.78 -44.43 35.23
C ALA A 46 -0.56 -44.42 34.28
N SER A 47 0.66 -44.01 34.69
CA SER A 47 1.24 -43.85 36.03
C SER A 47 2.59 -43.09 36.00
N ASN A 48 2.82 -42.31 37.06
CA ASN A 48 4.06 -42.09 37.84
C ASN A 48 5.27 -41.42 37.15
N SER A 49 6.05 -40.52 37.77
CA SER A 49 6.19 -40.08 39.16
C SER A 49 7.12 -38.85 39.19
N ASP A 50 6.81 -37.92 40.11
CA ASP A 50 7.70 -37.14 41.00
C ASP A 50 9.15 -36.83 40.55
N ASP A 51 9.57 -35.56 40.55
CA ASP A 51 9.97 -34.90 41.82
C ASP A 51 10.38 -33.45 41.61
N SER A 52 10.14 -32.66 42.66
CA SER A 52 10.48 -31.24 42.77
C SER A 52 11.76 -31.03 43.58
N ALA A 53 12.36 -29.86 43.30
CA ALA A 53 13.05 -28.98 44.25
C ALA A 53 14.59 -29.02 44.35
N ALA A 54 15.05 -27.77 44.54
CA ALA A 54 16.19 -27.31 45.32
C ALA A 54 17.47 -26.89 44.56
N ARG A 55 17.67 -25.56 44.58
CA ARG A 55 18.95 -24.84 44.43
C ARG A 55 19.86 -25.11 45.64
N PRO A 56 21.15 -24.75 45.60
CA PRO A 56 21.56 -23.46 46.21
C PRO A 56 22.69 -22.73 45.41
N ALA A 57 22.71 -21.38 45.35
CA ALA A 57 23.52 -20.41 46.15
C ALA A 57 25.03 -20.43 45.82
N ALA A 58 25.85 -19.38 45.90
CA ALA A 58 25.81 -17.92 45.93
C ALA A 58 27.30 -17.47 46.04
N CYS A 59 27.75 -16.41 45.37
CA CYS A 59 28.97 -15.67 45.78
C CYS A 59 29.07 -14.25 45.18
N VAL A 60 28.79 -13.26 46.05
CA VAL A 60 29.45 -11.96 46.35
C VAL A 60 30.30 -11.17 45.32
N ALA A 61 29.81 -9.96 45.02
CA ALA A 61 30.33 -8.60 45.28
C ALA A 61 31.83 -8.20 45.13
N GLY A 62 32.06 -7.09 44.40
CA GLY A 62 32.98 -5.99 44.80
C GLY A 62 34.03 -5.52 43.78
N GLY A 63 34.11 -4.21 43.50
CA GLY A 63 35.35 -3.54 43.03
C GLY A 63 35.19 -2.45 41.96
N ALA A 64 35.64 -1.23 42.27
CA ALA A 64 35.44 0.01 41.54
C ALA A 64 36.70 0.51 40.77
N CYS A 65 36.49 1.54 39.94
CA CYS A 65 37.42 2.63 39.54
C CYS A 65 38.73 2.30 38.80
N CYS A 66 38.87 2.77 37.55
CA CYS A 66 39.67 3.97 37.21
C CYS A 66 39.72 4.22 35.68
N PRO A 67 39.86 5.50 35.24
CA PRO A 67 39.80 5.91 33.84
C PRO A 67 41.19 5.96 33.19
N GLY A 68 41.24 5.76 31.86
CA GLY A 68 42.44 5.92 31.06
C GLY A 68 42.11 6.49 29.69
N ILE A 69 42.21 7.81 29.57
CA ILE A 69 42.24 8.55 28.31
C ILE A 69 43.52 8.13 27.57
N VAL A 70 43.38 7.65 26.33
CA VAL A 70 44.47 7.65 25.36
C VAL A 70 43.95 8.28 24.07
N THR A 71 44.21 9.57 23.92
CA THR A 71 44.22 10.25 22.61
C THR A 71 45.39 9.71 21.80
N VAL A 72 45.08 8.95 20.74
CA VAL A 72 46.04 8.67 19.66
C VAL A 72 45.60 9.45 18.43
N THR A 73 46.26 10.57 18.20
CA THR A 73 46.28 11.23 16.90
C THR A 73 47.18 10.40 15.99
N SER A 74 46.63 9.79 14.95
CA SER A 74 47.42 9.18 13.88
C SER A 74 46.87 9.63 12.54
N THR A 75 47.61 10.56 11.95
CA THR A 75 47.51 10.97 10.55
C THR A 75 47.82 9.77 9.65
N VAL A 76 46.82 9.29 8.91
CA VAL A 76 47.03 8.31 7.84
C VAL A 76 47.35 9.06 6.55
N THR A 77 48.61 8.98 6.14
CA THR A 77 49.04 9.34 4.79
C THR A 77 48.61 8.21 3.85
N VAL A 78 47.71 8.52 2.90
CA VAL A 78 47.30 7.58 1.85
C VAL A 78 48.38 7.57 0.76
N ALA A 79 49.21 6.53 0.74
CA ALA A 79 50.04 6.22 -0.41
C ALA A 79 49.22 5.39 -1.41
N ALA A 80 49.03 5.94 -2.60
CA ALA A 80 48.36 5.30 -3.73
C ALA A 80 49.19 4.10 -4.23
N GLY A 81 48.72 2.88 -3.94
CA GLY A 81 49.25 1.63 -4.45
C GLY A 81 48.39 1.09 -5.59
N LYS A 82 48.99 1.02 -6.77
CA LYS A 82 48.54 0.36 -8.01
C LYS A 82 47.94 -1.03 -7.73
N VAL A 83 46.70 -1.29 -8.18
CA VAL A 83 46.10 -2.63 -8.16
C VAL A 83 46.35 -3.30 -9.52
N GLU A 84 47.14 -4.37 -9.50
CA GLU A 84 47.38 -5.27 -10.62
C GLU A 84 46.22 -6.26 -10.81
N SER A 85 46.13 -6.78 -12.03
CA SER A 85 44.97 -7.32 -12.71
C SER A 85 44.60 -8.77 -12.39
N LYS A 86 43.27 -9.01 -12.36
CA LYS A 86 42.53 -10.19 -12.86
C LYS A 86 42.92 -11.57 -12.33
N SER A 87 42.39 -11.91 -11.15
CA SER A 87 41.87 -13.27 -10.89
C SER A 87 40.47 -13.38 -11.51
N ASN A 88 40.14 -14.52 -12.11
CA ASN A 88 38.81 -14.81 -12.67
C ASN A 88 37.81 -15.22 -11.56
N THR A 89 37.91 -14.58 -10.40
CA THR A 89 37.15 -14.90 -9.19
C THR A 89 36.06 -13.84 -9.02
N LEU A 90 34.81 -14.27 -8.94
CA LEU A 90 33.70 -13.35 -8.70
C LEU A 90 33.77 -12.81 -7.26
N PRO A 91 33.43 -11.53 -7.02
CA PRO A 91 33.19 -11.04 -5.68
C PRO A 91 32.10 -11.88 -5.00
N LYS A 92 32.15 -12.00 -3.67
CA LYS A 92 31.27 -12.89 -2.91
C LYS A 92 30.54 -12.18 -1.77
N LEU A 93 29.24 -12.44 -1.65
CA LEU A 93 28.39 -12.09 -0.52
C LEU A 93 28.05 -13.34 0.27
N VAL A 94 28.48 -13.42 1.52
CA VAL A 94 28.16 -14.54 2.43
C VAL A 94 27.20 -14.05 3.50
N ASP A 95 25.99 -14.61 3.57
CA ASP A 95 25.06 -14.38 4.68
C ASP A 95 25.08 -15.58 5.61
N LEU A 96 25.48 -15.34 6.86
CA LEU A 96 25.43 -16.34 7.91
C LEU A 96 24.18 -16.12 8.76
N GLY A 97 23.26 -17.08 8.70
CA GLY A 97 21.94 -16.96 9.31
C GLY A 97 21.36 -18.29 9.78
N SER A 98 20.05 -18.35 9.96
CA SER A 98 19.31 -19.57 10.27
C SER A 98 17.90 -19.51 9.69
N VAL A 99 17.41 -20.63 9.15
CA VAL A 99 16.01 -20.72 8.65
C VAL A 99 14.96 -20.47 9.73
N SER A 100 15.31 -20.59 11.01
CA SER A 100 14.42 -20.34 12.15
C SER A 100 14.44 -18.88 12.65
N CYS A 101 15.38 -18.06 12.19
CA CYS A 101 15.55 -16.67 12.63
C CYS A 101 14.70 -15.70 11.79
N ILE A 102 13.91 -14.85 12.45
CA ILE A 102 12.94 -13.96 11.77
C ILE A 102 13.64 -12.95 10.83
N PRO A 103 14.66 -12.18 11.26
CA PRO A 103 15.41 -11.33 10.34
C PRO A 103 16.10 -12.10 9.19
N CYS A 104 16.54 -13.34 9.42
CA CYS A 104 17.12 -14.17 8.36
C CYS A 104 16.08 -14.55 7.29
N LYS A 105 14.82 -14.80 7.70
CA LYS A 105 13.71 -15.05 6.76
C LYS A 105 13.42 -13.84 5.86
N LEU A 106 13.64 -12.62 6.36
CA LEU A 106 13.52 -11.40 5.56
C LEU A 106 14.67 -11.24 4.57
N MET A 107 15.87 -11.73 4.90
CA MET A 107 17.03 -11.74 4.00
C MET A 107 16.91 -12.78 2.88
N ALA A 108 16.32 -13.94 3.16
CA ALA A 108 16.21 -15.05 2.20
C ALA A 108 15.71 -14.63 0.79
N PRO A 109 14.57 -13.92 0.62
CA PRO A 109 14.12 -13.50 -0.71
C PRO A 109 15.10 -12.53 -1.39
N ILE A 110 15.77 -11.67 -0.64
CA ILE A 110 16.78 -10.73 -1.18
C ILE A 110 17.99 -11.52 -1.71
N LEU A 111 18.48 -12.49 -0.93
CA LEU A 111 19.65 -13.30 -1.30
C LEU A 111 19.35 -14.18 -2.51
N ASP A 112 18.17 -14.80 -2.59
CA ASP A 112 17.79 -15.64 -3.73
C ASP A 112 17.57 -14.81 -5.01
N GLU A 113 17.01 -13.60 -4.88
CA GLU A 113 16.97 -12.64 -5.98
C GLU A 113 18.38 -12.27 -6.45
N MET A 114 19.30 -12.00 -5.52
CA MET A 114 20.67 -11.63 -5.86
C MET A 114 21.44 -12.78 -6.52
N LYS A 115 21.29 -14.02 -6.02
CA LYS A 115 21.86 -15.23 -6.65
C LYS A 115 21.40 -15.35 -8.11
N THR A 116 20.12 -15.09 -8.35
CA THR A 116 19.51 -15.25 -9.68
C THR A 116 19.93 -14.13 -10.63
N ASN A 117 19.77 -12.87 -10.20
CA ASN A 117 19.95 -11.70 -11.06
C ASN A 117 21.41 -11.32 -11.29
N TYR A 118 22.31 -11.71 -10.39
CA TYR A 118 23.74 -11.42 -10.49
C TYR A 118 24.59 -12.67 -10.70
N ALA A 119 23.98 -13.80 -11.12
CA ALA A 119 24.71 -14.99 -11.53
C ALA A 119 25.79 -14.65 -12.56
N GLY A 120 27.02 -15.10 -12.32
CA GLY A 120 28.18 -14.79 -13.17
C GLY A 120 28.80 -13.40 -12.97
N LYS A 121 28.25 -12.56 -12.06
CA LYS A 121 28.83 -11.27 -11.64
C LYS A 121 29.14 -11.22 -10.14
N LEU A 122 28.34 -11.91 -9.33
CA LEU A 122 28.47 -11.97 -7.87
C LEU A 122 28.16 -13.41 -7.42
N ASP A 123 29.00 -13.97 -6.55
CA ASP A 123 28.71 -15.22 -5.84
C ASP A 123 27.94 -14.90 -4.55
N VAL A 124 26.78 -15.49 -4.34
CA VAL A 124 25.94 -15.21 -3.17
C VAL A 124 25.64 -16.52 -2.46
N GLU A 125 26.13 -16.64 -1.23
CA GLU A 125 26.00 -17.85 -0.42
C GLU A 125 25.23 -17.56 0.87
N PHE A 126 24.26 -18.42 1.17
CA PHE A 126 23.60 -18.44 2.47
C PHE A 126 24.07 -19.66 3.26
N ILE A 127 24.56 -19.43 4.48
CA ILE A 127 25.05 -20.46 5.38
C ILE A 127 24.16 -20.50 6.62
N ASP A 128 23.43 -21.61 6.78
CA ASP A 128 22.71 -21.88 8.02
C ASP A 128 23.71 -22.32 9.11
N VAL A 129 23.92 -21.47 10.11
CA VAL A 129 24.90 -21.72 11.19
C VAL A 129 24.38 -22.68 12.27
N VAL A 130 23.08 -22.99 12.27
CA VAL A 130 22.52 -24.07 13.11
C VAL A 130 22.88 -25.42 12.52
N GLN A 131 22.81 -25.55 11.19
CA GLN A 131 23.20 -26.78 10.48
C GLN A 131 24.72 -26.90 10.28
N LYS A 132 25.43 -25.77 10.13
CA LYS A 132 26.89 -25.70 9.95
C LYS A 132 27.57 -24.82 11.01
N PRO A 133 27.61 -25.23 12.30
CA PRO A 133 28.19 -24.41 13.37
C PRO A 133 29.67 -24.07 13.20
N ALA A 134 30.41 -24.93 12.48
CA ALA A 134 31.82 -24.70 12.17
C ALA A 134 32.05 -23.44 11.31
N GLU A 135 31.12 -23.13 10.39
CA GLU A 135 31.22 -21.93 9.54
C GLU A 135 31.00 -20.66 10.36
N GLY A 136 30.06 -20.66 11.32
CA GLY A 136 29.87 -19.53 12.23
C GLY A 136 31.15 -19.19 13.02
N LYS A 137 31.89 -20.22 13.47
CA LYS A 137 33.18 -20.04 14.13
C LYS A 137 34.26 -19.55 13.17
N LYS A 138 34.33 -20.10 11.96
CA LYS A 138 35.30 -19.74 10.92
C LYS A 138 35.20 -18.26 10.53
N TYR A 139 33.99 -17.73 10.42
CA TYR A 139 33.74 -16.31 10.11
C TYR A 139 33.68 -15.39 11.35
N ALA A 140 33.91 -15.96 12.54
CA ALA A 140 33.90 -15.26 13.83
C ALA A 140 32.65 -14.39 14.07
N ILE A 141 31.48 -14.87 13.64
CA ILE A 141 30.23 -14.12 13.81
C ILE A 141 29.75 -14.15 15.27
N LYS A 142 29.15 -13.05 15.73
CA LYS A 142 28.58 -12.92 17.09
C LYS A 142 27.06 -12.82 17.07
N LEU A 143 26.49 -12.41 15.93
CA LEU A 143 25.06 -12.21 15.72
C LEU A 143 24.65 -12.82 14.38
N ILE A 144 23.37 -13.20 14.27
CA ILE A 144 22.75 -13.57 12.98
C ILE A 144 21.55 -12.67 12.68
N PRO A 145 21.29 -12.34 11.40
CA PRO A 145 22.14 -12.62 10.24
C PRO A 145 23.37 -11.71 10.21
N THR A 146 24.50 -12.21 9.68
CA THR A 146 25.69 -11.41 9.39
C THR A 146 26.01 -11.53 7.90
N GLN A 147 26.05 -10.40 7.19
CA GLN A 147 26.45 -10.33 5.78
C GLN A 147 27.92 -9.93 5.68
N ILE A 148 28.72 -10.75 5.01
CA ILE A 148 30.15 -10.55 4.80
C ILE A 148 30.42 -10.33 3.32
N PHE A 149 31.10 -9.23 3.01
CA PHE A 149 31.42 -8.82 1.65
C PHE A 149 32.89 -9.08 1.37
N ILE A 150 33.14 -9.94 0.38
CA ILE A 150 34.46 -10.40 -0.02
C ILE A 150 34.70 -9.95 -1.46
N ASP A 151 35.77 -9.21 -1.71
CA ASP A 151 36.11 -8.76 -3.05
C ASP A 151 36.65 -9.90 -3.94
N ALA A 152 36.90 -9.62 -5.22
CA ALA A 152 37.46 -10.60 -6.16
C ALA A 152 38.88 -11.09 -5.80
N SER A 153 39.58 -10.39 -4.90
CA SER A 153 40.88 -10.81 -4.36
C SER A 153 40.74 -11.80 -3.19
N GLY A 154 39.52 -12.05 -2.71
CA GLY A 154 39.25 -12.89 -1.55
C GLY A 154 39.36 -12.16 -0.22
N LYS A 155 39.48 -10.82 -0.22
CA LYS A 155 39.59 -10.03 0.99
C LYS A 155 38.22 -9.55 1.45
N GLU A 156 37.92 -9.78 2.73
CA GLU A 156 36.77 -9.15 3.38
C GLU A 156 37.00 -7.64 3.49
N PHE A 157 36.10 -6.84 2.91
CA PHE A 157 36.17 -5.37 2.97
C PHE A 157 35.05 -4.75 3.79
N PHE A 158 33.94 -5.47 4.00
CA PHE A 158 32.82 -4.97 4.77
C PHE A 158 32.03 -6.12 5.41
N ARG A 159 31.48 -5.86 6.59
CA ARG A 159 30.51 -6.74 7.24
C ARG A 159 29.37 -5.94 7.86
N HIS A 160 28.19 -6.54 7.86
CA HIS A 160 26.98 -5.97 8.45
C HIS A 160 26.30 -7.02 9.35
N GLU A 161 25.73 -6.58 10.47
CA GLU A 161 24.98 -7.42 11.39
C GLU A 161 23.52 -6.96 11.43
N GLY A 162 22.59 -7.89 11.21
CA GLY A 162 21.15 -7.60 11.14
C GLY A 162 20.59 -7.61 9.71
N PHE A 163 19.35 -7.15 9.55
CA PHE A 163 18.69 -7.05 8.25
C PHE A 163 19.39 -6.02 7.36
N TYR A 164 19.64 -6.36 6.10
CA TYR A 164 20.33 -5.47 5.16
C TYR A 164 19.61 -5.43 3.81
N SER A 165 19.18 -4.23 3.40
CA SER A 165 18.38 -4.10 2.18
C SER A 165 19.22 -4.31 0.92
N LYS A 166 18.59 -4.77 -0.17
CA LYS A 166 19.25 -4.96 -1.48
C LYS A 166 19.97 -3.69 -1.95
N ASP A 167 19.33 -2.53 -1.79
CA ASP A 167 19.89 -1.25 -2.22
C ASP A 167 21.17 -0.89 -1.46
N GLU A 168 21.22 -1.19 -0.16
CA GLU A 168 22.42 -0.97 0.65
C GLU A 168 23.54 -1.95 0.28
N ILE A 169 23.19 -3.20 0.01
CA ILE A 169 24.14 -4.21 -0.50
C ILE A 169 24.75 -3.74 -1.82
N LEU A 170 23.92 -3.30 -2.79
CA LEU A 170 24.38 -2.81 -4.09
C LEU A 170 25.24 -1.54 -3.96
N LYS A 171 24.88 -0.64 -3.05
CA LYS A 171 25.67 0.56 -2.74
C LYS A 171 27.06 0.18 -2.24
N LYS A 172 27.20 -0.84 -1.40
CA LYS A 172 28.50 -1.31 -0.91
C LYS A 172 29.39 -1.90 -1.99
N TRP A 173 28.82 -2.65 -2.93
CA TRP A 173 29.56 -3.11 -4.11
C TRP A 173 30.05 -1.96 -4.99
N LYS A 174 29.23 -0.91 -5.13
CA LYS A 174 29.60 0.29 -5.90
C LYS A 174 30.76 1.07 -5.28
N GLU A 175 30.87 1.11 -3.94
CA GLU A 175 31.97 1.78 -3.24
C GLU A 175 33.36 1.22 -3.60
N ILE A 176 33.44 -0.07 -3.96
CA ILE A 176 34.69 -0.72 -4.38
C ILE A 176 34.83 -0.86 -5.90
N GLY A 177 33.98 -0.15 -6.67
CA GLY A 177 34.03 -0.14 -8.13
C GLY A 177 33.42 -1.36 -8.81
N VAL A 178 32.69 -2.21 -8.08
CA VAL A 178 31.90 -3.31 -8.67
C VAL A 178 30.54 -2.74 -9.08
N ASP A 179 30.40 -2.39 -10.35
CA ASP A 179 29.14 -1.91 -10.91
C ASP A 179 28.23 -3.08 -11.27
N LEU A 180 27.31 -3.41 -10.36
CA LEU A 180 26.27 -4.41 -10.60
C LEU A 180 25.05 -3.85 -11.36
N GLY A 181 25.12 -2.59 -11.82
CA GLY A 181 24.01 -1.88 -12.44
C GLY A 181 23.05 -1.32 -11.39
N SER A 182 22.72 -0.04 -11.52
CA SER A 182 21.69 0.62 -10.71
C SER A 182 20.48 0.94 -11.59
N THR A 183 19.50 0.04 -11.67
CA THR A 183 18.13 0.40 -12.10
C THR A 183 17.12 -0.67 -11.76
N GLN A 184 16.19 -0.27 -10.89
CA GLN A 184 14.83 -0.73 -10.63
C GLN A 184 14.63 -1.11 -9.16
N ALA A 185 13.79 -0.31 -8.51
CA ALA A 185 13.33 -0.53 -7.16
C ALA A 185 12.71 -1.93 -7.06
N VAL A 186 13.23 -2.70 -6.10
CA VAL A 186 12.64 -3.86 -5.45
C VAL A 186 12.01 -4.94 -6.38
N GLY A 187 12.73 -6.04 -6.55
CA GLY A 187 12.14 -7.40 -6.59
C GLY A 187 11.26 -7.80 -7.77
N GLN A 188 11.09 -6.97 -8.80
CA GLN A 188 10.26 -7.33 -9.95
C GLN A 188 11.15 -7.94 -11.05
N PRO A 189 10.87 -9.15 -11.55
CA PRO A 189 11.60 -9.70 -12.69
C PRO A 189 11.49 -8.72 -13.87
N GLU A 190 12.53 -8.61 -14.70
CA GLU A 190 12.55 -7.75 -15.89
C GLU A 190 11.43 -8.20 -16.86
N GLN A 191 10.25 -7.60 -16.74
CA GLN A 191 9.09 -7.95 -17.56
C GLN A 191 9.12 -7.13 -18.86
N LYS A 192 9.10 -7.83 -20.01
CA LYS A 192 9.14 -7.19 -21.33
C LYS A 192 8.09 -6.07 -21.41
N PRO A 193 8.47 -4.82 -21.76
CA PRO A 193 7.53 -3.71 -21.84
C PRO A 193 6.43 -4.05 -22.84
N LEU A 194 5.18 -3.95 -22.38
CA LEU A 194 3.99 -4.10 -23.21
C LEU A 194 3.41 -2.71 -23.43
N VAL A 195 3.38 -2.28 -24.69
CA VAL A 195 2.86 -0.97 -25.09
C VAL A 195 1.82 -1.19 -26.18
N ARG A 196 0.71 -0.46 -26.07
CA ARG A 196 -0.37 -0.42 -27.05
C ARG A 196 -0.77 1.04 -27.26
N ASP A 197 -0.17 1.67 -28.27
CA ASP A 197 -0.38 3.10 -28.55
C ASP A 197 -1.82 3.43 -28.95
N GLU A 198 -2.50 2.48 -29.62
CA GLU A 198 -3.87 2.65 -30.11
C GLU A 198 -4.74 1.41 -29.81
N PRO A 199 -6.05 1.58 -29.59
CA PRO A 199 -6.97 0.47 -29.40
C PRO A 199 -6.94 -0.49 -30.58
N LEU A 200 -7.02 -1.79 -30.31
CA LEU A 200 -7.19 -2.79 -31.37
C LEU A 200 -8.57 -2.66 -32.04
N VAL A 201 -9.58 -2.30 -31.25
CA VAL A 201 -10.93 -2.01 -31.74
C VAL A 201 -11.34 -0.66 -31.18
N LYS A 202 -11.53 0.32 -32.06
CA LYS A 202 -12.04 1.63 -31.68
C LYS A 202 -13.53 1.52 -31.37
N ASP A 203 -13.96 2.15 -30.27
CA ASP A 203 -15.38 2.25 -29.96
C ASP A 203 -16.12 3.01 -31.08
N SER A 204 -17.08 2.32 -31.70
CA SER A 204 -17.91 2.82 -32.79
C SER A 204 -19.34 3.09 -32.37
N ARG A 205 -19.67 2.89 -31.07
CA ARG A 205 -21.01 3.17 -30.55
C ARG A 205 -21.33 4.66 -30.68
N PRO A 206 -22.61 5.01 -30.90
CA PRO A 206 -23.07 6.38 -30.79
C PRO A 206 -22.71 7.00 -29.43
N ALA A 207 -22.38 8.29 -29.42
CA ALA A 207 -21.96 9.01 -28.20
C ALA A 207 -23.03 9.05 -27.09
N ASP A 208 -24.29 8.75 -27.41
CA ASP A 208 -25.38 8.67 -26.46
C ASP A 208 -25.64 7.25 -25.90
N GLN A 209 -24.92 6.25 -26.40
CA GLN A 209 -24.95 4.87 -25.94
C GLN A 209 -23.72 4.49 -25.09
N ALA A 210 -22.65 5.28 -25.15
CA ALA A 210 -21.45 5.13 -24.32
C ALA A 210 -21.44 6.14 -23.16
N CYS A 211 -21.15 5.65 -21.95
CA CYS A 211 -21.05 6.49 -20.76
C CYS A 211 -19.87 7.47 -20.88
N SER A 212 -20.12 8.76 -20.70
CA SER A 212 -19.09 9.81 -20.76
C SER A 212 -18.04 9.73 -19.64
N MET A 213 -18.24 8.86 -18.64
CA MET A 213 -17.31 8.66 -17.53
C MET A 213 -16.54 7.34 -17.63
N CYS A 214 -17.26 6.22 -17.68
CA CYS A 214 -16.65 4.89 -17.64
C CYS A 214 -16.62 4.19 -19.00
N GLU A 215 -17.11 4.84 -20.06
CA GLU A 215 -17.13 4.34 -21.45
C GLU A 215 -17.89 3.02 -21.65
N ARG A 216 -18.59 2.53 -20.62
CA ARG A 216 -19.47 1.36 -20.71
C ARG A 216 -20.78 1.69 -21.41
N SER A 217 -21.44 0.64 -21.91
CA SER A 217 -22.77 0.75 -22.49
C SER A 217 -23.77 1.26 -21.45
N ILE A 218 -24.71 2.09 -21.91
CA ILE A 218 -25.77 2.67 -21.09
C ILE A 218 -27.02 1.79 -21.18
N ASP A 219 -27.50 1.27 -20.05
CA ASP A 219 -28.86 0.70 -19.97
C ASP A 219 -29.87 1.86 -19.97
N ALA A 220 -30.88 1.75 -20.82
CA ALA A 220 -31.90 2.78 -20.97
C ALA A 220 -32.61 3.13 -19.64
N ARG A 221 -32.82 2.15 -18.74
CA ARG A 221 -33.54 2.33 -17.47
C ARG A 221 -32.73 3.03 -16.38
N THR A 222 -31.41 3.08 -16.51
CA THR A 222 -30.52 3.72 -15.52
C THR A 222 -29.85 4.97 -16.04
N ARG A 223 -30.12 5.34 -17.30
CA ARG A 223 -29.49 6.48 -17.95
C ARG A 223 -29.75 7.77 -17.18
N VAL A 224 -28.67 8.51 -16.94
CA VAL A 224 -28.69 9.89 -16.48
C VAL A 224 -28.08 10.77 -17.57
N THR A 225 -28.63 11.96 -17.79
CA THR A 225 -28.04 12.95 -18.69
C THR A 225 -27.86 14.26 -17.96
N ALA A 226 -26.73 14.93 -18.20
CA ALA A 226 -26.41 16.24 -17.65
C ALA A 226 -25.96 17.17 -18.77
N ASP A 227 -26.66 18.28 -18.98
CA ASP A 227 -26.25 19.29 -19.96
C ASP A 227 -25.32 20.31 -19.30
N ALA A 228 -24.09 20.41 -19.81
CA ALA A 228 -23.07 21.35 -19.33
C ALA A 228 -22.64 22.31 -20.47
N PRO A 229 -21.98 23.45 -20.16
CA PRO A 229 -21.53 24.40 -21.18
C PRO A 229 -20.59 23.82 -22.24
N TRP A 230 -19.83 22.78 -21.89
CA TRP A 230 -18.90 22.08 -22.78
C TRP A 230 -19.50 20.85 -23.48
N GLY A 231 -20.80 20.61 -23.31
CA GLY A 231 -21.51 19.52 -23.97
C GLY A 231 -22.38 18.68 -23.03
N LYS A 232 -23.17 17.82 -23.64
CA LYS A 232 -24.05 16.88 -22.95
C LYS A 232 -23.29 15.63 -22.50
N ALA A 233 -23.37 15.31 -21.21
CA ALA A 233 -22.86 14.06 -20.66
C ALA A 233 -23.99 13.01 -20.62
N ASN A 234 -23.71 11.82 -21.13
CA ASN A 234 -24.57 10.65 -21.02
C ASN A 234 -23.93 9.67 -20.03
N LEU A 235 -24.65 9.29 -18.99
CA LEU A 235 -24.11 8.56 -17.86
C LEU A 235 -24.91 7.28 -17.68
N CYS A 236 -24.22 6.15 -17.51
CA CYS A 236 -24.89 4.85 -17.44
C CYS A 236 -25.70 4.62 -16.16
N SER A 237 -25.47 5.42 -15.11
CA SER A 237 -26.15 5.26 -13.82
C SER A 237 -26.04 6.53 -12.97
N VAL A 238 -26.85 6.57 -11.91
CA VAL A 238 -26.74 7.56 -10.83
C VAL A 238 -25.35 7.54 -10.17
N HIS A 239 -24.71 6.37 -10.11
CA HIS A 239 -23.32 6.26 -9.65
C HIS A 239 -22.35 7.04 -10.53
N CYS A 240 -22.41 6.85 -11.84
CA CYS A 240 -21.58 7.62 -12.77
C CYS A 240 -21.92 9.12 -12.72
N PHE A 241 -23.16 9.47 -12.41
CA PHE A 241 -23.54 10.86 -12.14
C PHE A 241 -22.87 11.43 -10.89
N ALA A 242 -22.83 10.72 -9.76
CA ALA A 242 -22.13 11.20 -8.57
C ALA A 242 -20.61 11.39 -8.81
N ILE A 243 -19.99 10.47 -9.57
CA ILE A 243 -18.58 10.60 -9.97
C ILE A 243 -18.39 11.80 -10.90
N TYR A 244 -19.27 11.97 -11.90
CA TYR A 244 -19.25 13.13 -12.80
C TYR A 244 -19.40 14.44 -12.01
N TYR A 245 -20.40 14.52 -11.13
CA TYR A 245 -20.73 15.67 -10.31
C TYR A 245 -19.57 16.08 -9.39
N SER A 246 -18.95 15.12 -8.69
CA SER A 246 -17.76 15.36 -7.83
C SER A 246 -16.47 15.70 -8.60
N SER A 247 -16.47 15.49 -9.91
CA SER A 247 -15.37 15.90 -10.79
C SER A 247 -15.53 17.34 -11.28
N LEU A 248 -16.72 17.93 -11.19
CA LEU A 248 -16.95 19.31 -11.63
C LEU A 248 -16.22 20.30 -10.73
N ARG A 249 -15.60 21.31 -11.35
CA ARG A 249 -15.08 22.48 -10.62
C ARG A 249 -16.20 23.39 -10.12
N ASP A 250 -17.26 23.50 -10.91
CA ASP A 250 -18.47 24.23 -10.57
C ASP A 250 -19.69 23.34 -10.83
N THR A 251 -20.37 22.95 -9.75
CA THR A 251 -21.57 22.13 -9.82
C THR A 251 -22.77 22.90 -10.36
N ASN A 252 -22.76 24.24 -10.30
CA ASN A 252 -23.83 25.06 -10.86
C ASN A 252 -23.90 24.96 -12.38
N ALA A 253 -22.80 24.56 -13.04
CA ALA A 253 -22.76 24.33 -14.49
C ALA A 253 -23.87 23.39 -14.99
N VAL A 254 -24.31 22.45 -14.14
CA VAL A 254 -25.34 21.44 -14.46
C VAL A 254 -26.61 21.57 -13.62
N ALA A 255 -26.71 22.57 -12.73
CA ALA A 255 -27.89 22.73 -11.86
C ALA A 255 -29.17 22.90 -12.68
N GLY A 256 -30.22 22.15 -12.32
CA GLY A 256 -31.49 22.12 -13.04
C GLY A 256 -31.45 21.51 -14.46
N LYS A 257 -30.29 21.00 -14.90
CA LYS A 257 -30.06 20.44 -16.25
C LYS A 257 -29.71 18.95 -16.23
N VAL A 258 -30.11 18.27 -15.16
CA VAL A 258 -29.86 16.84 -14.97
C VAL A 258 -31.18 16.08 -14.95
N THR A 259 -31.28 15.07 -15.80
CA THR A 259 -32.43 14.16 -15.85
C THR A 259 -31.99 12.73 -15.68
N VAL A 260 -32.80 11.94 -14.99
CA VAL A 260 -32.63 10.49 -14.80
C VAL A 260 -33.81 9.77 -15.42
N THR A 261 -33.58 8.58 -15.95
CA THR A 261 -34.64 7.75 -16.49
C THR A 261 -35.41 7.08 -15.35
N ASP A 262 -36.73 7.26 -15.37
CA ASP A 262 -37.64 6.56 -14.48
C ASP A 262 -37.63 5.06 -14.80
N TRP A 263 -37.35 4.25 -13.78
CA TRP A 263 -37.15 2.82 -13.91
C TRP A 263 -38.40 2.07 -14.38
N ALA A 264 -39.59 2.56 -14.00
CA ALA A 264 -40.87 1.89 -14.29
C ALA A 264 -41.41 2.25 -15.69
N THR A 265 -41.26 3.51 -16.09
CA THR A 265 -41.89 4.09 -17.28
C THR A 265 -40.91 4.35 -18.43
N GLY A 266 -39.60 4.38 -18.15
CA GLY A 266 -38.58 4.73 -19.13
C GLY A 266 -38.55 6.21 -19.52
N LYS A 267 -39.34 7.07 -18.86
CA LYS A 267 -39.40 8.52 -19.15
C LYS A 267 -38.33 9.27 -18.39
N LEU A 268 -37.80 10.34 -18.98
CA LEU A 268 -36.86 11.22 -18.31
C LEU A 268 -37.57 12.07 -17.25
N SER A 269 -36.99 12.12 -16.05
CA SER A 269 -37.47 12.93 -14.92
C SER A 269 -36.33 13.78 -14.37
N PRO A 270 -36.59 15.01 -13.89
CA PRO A 270 -35.57 15.83 -13.23
C PRO A 270 -34.98 15.11 -12.01
N VAL A 271 -33.64 15.05 -11.91
CA VAL A 271 -32.94 14.27 -10.87
C VAL A 271 -33.35 14.67 -9.45
N GLU A 272 -33.61 15.97 -9.24
CA GLU A 272 -33.96 16.56 -7.94
C GLU A 272 -35.39 16.25 -7.49
N LYS A 273 -36.28 15.93 -8.44
CA LYS A 273 -37.71 15.62 -8.19
C LYS A 273 -38.01 14.13 -8.15
N THR A 274 -36.98 13.30 -8.22
CA THR A 274 -37.10 11.85 -8.35
C THR A 274 -36.83 11.17 -7.01
N THR A 275 -37.55 10.08 -6.75
CA THR A 275 -37.35 9.20 -5.58
C THR A 275 -36.44 8.03 -5.97
N TYR A 276 -35.54 7.62 -5.08
CA TYR A 276 -34.54 6.59 -5.37
C TYR A 276 -34.72 5.37 -4.50
N LEU A 277 -34.78 4.18 -5.10
CA LEU A 277 -34.60 2.92 -4.39
C LEU A 277 -33.12 2.57 -4.38
N TYR A 278 -32.50 2.70 -3.22
CA TYR A 278 -31.11 2.39 -2.96
C TYR A 278 -31.00 0.96 -2.41
N SER A 279 -30.60 0.04 -3.27
CA SER A 279 -30.43 -1.39 -2.94
C SER A 279 -28.95 -1.78 -2.99
N ARG A 280 -28.65 -3.04 -2.66
CA ARG A 280 -27.31 -3.62 -2.82
C ARG A 280 -27.39 -4.84 -3.72
N GLU A 281 -26.45 -4.94 -4.64
CA GLU A 281 -26.20 -6.15 -5.41
C GLU A 281 -25.54 -7.22 -4.53
N ALA A 282 -25.51 -8.47 -5.01
CA ALA A 282 -24.81 -9.57 -4.34
C ALA A 282 -23.31 -9.30 -4.16
N SER A 283 -22.72 -8.47 -5.03
CA SER A 283 -21.33 -8.00 -4.94
C SER A 283 -21.09 -7.03 -3.77
N GLY A 284 -22.15 -6.59 -3.07
CA GLY A 284 -22.11 -5.53 -2.07
C GLY A 284 -22.18 -4.12 -2.67
N ARG A 285 -22.05 -4.01 -3.99
CA ARG A 285 -22.12 -2.74 -4.74
C ARG A 285 -23.53 -2.16 -4.64
N PRO A 286 -23.68 -0.85 -4.40
CA PRO A 286 -24.96 -0.19 -4.49
C PRO A 286 -25.62 -0.37 -5.87
N ALA A 287 -26.94 -0.50 -5.89
CA ALA A 287 -27.76 -0.43 -7.09
C ALA A 287 -28.89 0.56 -6.87
N ILE A 288 -28.91 1.62 -7.67
CA ILE A 288 -29.88 2.72 -7.57
C ILE A 288 -30.87 2.65 -8.72
N LYS A 289 -32.15 2.60 -8.38
CA LYS A 289 -33.27 2.73 -9.32
C LYS A 289 -34.01 4.04 -9.03
N ALA A 290 -34.33 4.79 -10.07
CA ALA A 290 -34.96 6.10 -9.95
C ALA A 290 -36.44 6.02 -10.33
N PHE A 291 -37.33 6.70 -9.59
CA PHE A 291 -38.77 6.68 -9.78
C PHE A 291 -39.35 8.09 -9.64
N SER A 292 -40.11 8.58 -10.62
CA SER A 292 -40.79 9.87 -10.57
C SER A 292 -41.83 9.92 -9.45
N GLU A 293 -42.44 8.76 -9.14
CA GLU A 293 -43.46 8.61 -8.10
C GLU A 293 -42.98 7.70 -6.97
N LYS A 294 -43.20 8.14 -5.72
CA LYS A 294 -42.81 7.39 -4.51
C LYS A 294 -43.52 6.04 -4.39
N ASP A 295 -44.75 5.94 -4.84
CA ASP A 295 -45.53 4.69 -4.80
C ASP A 295 -44.90 3.62 -5.70
N SER A 296 -44.36 4.03 -6.86
CA SER A 296 -43.64 3.13 -7.76
C SER A 296 -42.33 2.62 -7.13
N ALA A 297 -41.61 3.50 -6.43
CA ALA A 297 -40.42 3.09 -5.66
C ALA A 297 -40.77 2.09 -4.55
N THR A 298 -41.89 2.31 -3.86
CA THR A 298 -42.39 1.44 -2.78
C THR A 298 -42.80 0.07 -3.31
N ALA A 299 -43.50 0.03 -4.45
CA ALA A 299 -43.83 -1.21 -5.14
C ALA A 299 -42.57 -1.98 -5.58
N ALA A 300 -41.57 -1.28 -6.10
CA ALA A 300 -40.30 -1.90 -6.49
C ALA A 300 -39.53 -2.47 -5.29
N ALA A 301 -39.58 -1.80 -4.12
CA ALA A 301 -38.92 -2.23 -2.90
C ALA A 301 -39.42 -3.58 -2.35
N VAL A 302 -40.66 -3.97 -2.69
CA VAL A 302 -41.21 -5.30 -2.35
C VAL A 302 -40.40 -6.42 -3.01
N SER A 303 -39.95 -6.20 -4.25
CA SER A 303 -39.18 -7.19 -5.03
C SER A 303 -37.66 -7.05 -4.87
N THR A 304 -37.19 -5.85 -4.57
CA THR A 304 -35.77 -5.51 -4.43
C THR A 304 -35.57 -4.84 -3.07
N PRO A 305 -35.17 -5.58 -2.03
CA PRO A 305 -34.92 -5.00 -0.71
C PRO A 305 -33.93 -3.84 -0.79
N GLY A 306 -34.34 -2.68 -0.28
CA GLY A 306 -33.57 -1.44 -0.37
C GLY A 306 -34.24 -0.31 0.37
N GLU A 307 -33.52 0.80 0.48
CA GLU A 307 -33.96 2.01 1.17
C GLU A 307 -34.49 3.04 0.17
N ILE A 308 -35.62 3.66 0.48
CA ILE A 308 -36.18 4.73 -0.36
C ILE A 308 -35.61 6.07 0.10
N LEU A 309 -34.90 6.75 -0.78
CA LEU A 309 -34.19 8.00 -0.52
C LEU A 309 -34.72 9.12 -1.41
N ASP A 310 -34.73 10.34 -0.87
CA ASP A 310 -34.84 11.55 -1.67
C ASP A 310 -33.50 11.89 -2.36
N TYR A 311 -33.50 12.86 -3.27
CA TYR A 311 -32.30 13.27 -3.99
C TYR A 311 -31.16 13.72 -3.06
N PRO A 312 -31.37 14.61 -2.07
CA PRO A 312 -30.29 15.04 -1.17
C PRO A 312 -29.68 13.88 -0.37
N SER A 313 -30.50 12.95 0.12
CA SER A 313 -30.01 11.81 0.92
C SER A 313 -29.28 10.79 0.05
N MET A 314 -29.76 10.55 -1.18
CA MET A 314 -29.07 9.74 -2.17
C MET A 314 -27.70 10.35 -2.50
N MET A 315 -27.64 11.64 -2.86
CA MET A 315 -26.37 12.29 -3.20
C MET A 315 -25.41 12.33 -2.01
N ARG A 316 -25.89 12.59 -0.79
CA ARG A 316 -25.05 12.54 0.42
C ARG A 316 -24.40 11.17 0.60
N ARG A 317 -25.14 10.09 0.32
CA ARG A 317 -24.64 8.72 0.42
C ARG A 317 -23.59 8.44 -0.66
N GLU A 318 -23.89 8.80 -1.90
CA GLU A 318 -23.00 8.62 -3.04
C GLU A 318 -21.71 9.45 -2.94
N LEU A 319 -21.77 10.63 -2.33
CA LEU A 319 -20.63 11.51 -2.11
C LEU A 319 -19.92 11.30 -0.77
N SER A 320 -20.37 10.34 0.05
CA SER A 320 -19.87 10.15 1.42
C SER A 320 -18.41 9.68 1.48
N ARG A 321 -17.92 9.01 0.44
CA ARG A 321 -16.51 8.63 0.30
C ARG A 321 -15.91 9.34 -0.89
N GLN A 322 -14.72 9.91 -0.68
CA GLN A 322 -13.97 10.61 -1.71
C GLN A 322 -12.56 10.04 -1.82
N CYS A 323 -12.02 10.09 -3.04
CA CYS A 323 -10.65 9.74 -3.31
C CYS A 323 -9.69 10.71 -2.62
N GLY A 324 -8.77 10.21 -1.80
CA GLY A 324 -7.77 11.03 -1.08
C GLY A 324 -6.83 11.81 -1.99
N PHE A 325 -6.72 11.43 -3.26
CA PHE A 325 -5.93 12.16 -4.25
C PHE A 325 -6.72 13.26 -4.95
N CYS A 326 -7.74 12.88 -5.74
CA CYS A 326 -8.47 13.80 -6.63
C CYS A 326 -9.84 14.28 -6.11
N GLY A 327 -10.30 13.77 -4.96
CA GLY A 327 -11.57 14.16 -4.34
C GLY A 327 -12.83 13.67 -5.05
N ARG A 328 -12.71 12.82 -6.08
CA ARG A 328 -13.88 12.17 -6.72
C ARG A 328 -14.60 11.23 -5.76
N ALA A 329 -15.92 11.13 -5.91
CA ALA A 329 -16.70 10.09 -5.26
C ALA A 329 -16.14 8.69 -5.61
N VAL A 330 -16.07 7.82 -4.62
CA VAL A 330 -15.52 6.46 -4.77
C VAL A 330 -16.32 5.47 -3.93
N TYR A 331 -16.50 4.25 -4.43
CA TYR A 331 -17.10 3.15 -3.67
C TYR A 331 -16.01 2.24 -3.13
N GLU A 332 -16.16 1.83 -1.88
CA GLU A 332 -15.22 0.93 -1.19
C GLU A 332 -15.01 -0.39 -1.96
N THR A 333 -16.05 -0.91 -2.63
CA THR A 333 -15.94 -2.15 -3.41
C THR A 333 -15.00 -2.03 -4.60
N ASP A 334 -14.88 -0.83 -5.16
CA ASP A 334 -14.18 -0.55 -6.41
C ASP A 334 -12.87 0.26 -6.16
N ALA A 335 -12.67 0.73 -4.93
CA ALA A 335 -11.53 1.54 -4.53
C ALA A 335 -10.26 0.71 -4.32
N SER A 336 -9.12 1.39 -4.47
CA SER A 336 -7.88 0.99 -3.80
C SER A 336 -7.89 1.52 -2.36
N ASP A 337 -7.56 0.66 -1.41
CA ASP A 337 -7.41 1.03 0.00
C ASP A 337 -6.03 1.67 0.19
N VAL A 338 -5.97 2.77 0.93
CA VAL A 338 -4.72 3.47 1.26
C VAL A 338 -4.68 3.69 2.77
N ALA A 339 -3.80 2.98 3.45
CA ALA A 339 -3.60 3.06 4.89
C ALA A 339 -2.31 3.84 5.18
N LEU A 340 -2.41 5.01 5.80
CA LEU A 340 -1.23 5.69 6.33
C LEU A 340 -0.68 4.90 7.50
N ILE A 341 0.62 4.67 7.51
CA ILE A 341 1.29 3.92 8.57
C ILE A 341 2.32 4.78 9.28
N VAL A 342 2.52 4.48 10.56
CA VAL A 342 3.70 4.94 11.31
C VAL A 342 4.38 3.73 11.92
N MET A 343 5.71 3.75 11.93
CA MET A 343 6.49 2.70 12.58
C MET A 343 6.48 2.92 14.09
N GLN A 344 5.76 2.07 14.81
CA GLN A 344 5.76 2.08 16.27
C GLN A 344 6.86 1.16 16.78
N GLY A 345 7.75 1.71 17.62
CA GLY A 345 8.73 0.92 18.35
C GLY A 345 8.03 -0.03 19.31
N SER A 346 8.31 -1.33 19.20
CA SER A 346 7.96 -2.29 20.24
C SER A 346 9.00 -2.25 21.37
N CYS A 347 8.54 -2.42 22.61
CA CYS A 347 9.38 -2.59 23.79
C CYS A 347 10.45 -3.69 23.65
N CYS A 348 10.27 -4.61 22.68
CA CYS A 348 11.17 -5.72 22.38
C CYS A 348 12.04 -5.51 21.12
N GLY A 349 12.24 -4.26 20.66
CA GLY A 349 13.18 -3.94 19.58
C GLY A 349 12.69 -4.24 18.15
N GLY A 350 11.38 -4.40 17.94
CA GLY A 350 10.79 -4.54 16.60
C GLY A 350 9.87 -3.37 16.27
N ALA A 351 10.14 -2.64 15.18
CA ALA A 351 9.19 -1.67 14.66
C ALA A 351 8.05 -2.40 13.93
N ARG A 352 6.80 -2.09 14.27
CA ARG A 352 5.62 -2.59 13.54
C ARG A 352 4.85 -1.41 12.93
N PRO A 353 4.33 -1.55 11.70
CA PRO A 353 3.46 -0.54 11.13
C PRO A 353 2.13 -0.51 11.89
N ALA A 354 1.74 0.67 12.34
CA ALA A 354 0.42 0.94 12.88
C ALA A 354 -0.33 1.87 11.92
N VAL A 355 -1.56 1.48 11.54
CA VAL A 355 -2.42 2.30 10.69
C VAL A 355 -2.91 3.50 11.50
N VAL A 356 -2.64 4.71 11.03
CA VAL A 356 -3.08 5.97 11.66
C VAL A 356 -4.30 6.56 10.98
N GLU A 357 -4.47 6.30 9.68
CA GLU A 357 -5.57 6.85 8.89
C GLU A 357 -5.87 5.92 7.71
N GLN A 358 -7.15 5.72 7.42
CA GLN A 358 -7.62 4.96 6.27
C GLN A 358 -8.25 5.90 5.24
N MET A 359 -7.77 5.81 4.01
CA MET A 359 -8.28 6.54 2.85
C MET A 359 -8.62 5.57 1.72
N PHE A 360 -9.32 6.10 0.72
CA PHE A 360 -9.64 5.39 -0.51
C PHE A 360 -9.07 6.14 -1.71
N ALA A 361 -8.72 5.40 -2.75
CA ALA A 361 -8.34 5.95 -4.04
C ALA A 361 -9.18 5.33 -5.16
N CYS A 362 -9.63 6.17 -6.09
CA CYS A 362 -10.52 5.72 -7.17
C CYS A 362 -9.83 4.86 -8.25
N CYS A 363 -8.50 4.87 -8.30
CA CYS A 363 -7.71 4.01 -9.18
C CYS A 363 -6.28 3.83 -8.65
N PRO A 364 -5.47 2.92 -9.23
CA PRO A 364 -4.10 2.70 -8.83
C PRO A 364 -3.18 3.89 -8.88
N MET A 365 -3.25 4.68 -9.96
CA MET A 365 -2.46 5.91 -10.05
C MET A 365 -2.83 6.90 -8.94
N CYS A 366 -4.12 7.02 -8.60
CA CYS A 366 -4.54 7.87 -7.49
C CYS A 366 -4.03 7.33 -6.15
N ALA A 367 -3.97 6.01 -5.95
CA ALA A 367 -3.46 5.42 -4.72
C ALA A 367 -1.98 5.79 -4.50
N LEU A 368 -1.14 5.61 -5.54
CA LEU A 368 0.25 6.07 -5.50
C LEU A 368 0.37 7.60 -5.47
N GLY A 369 -0.58 8.30 -6.08
CA GLY A 369 -0.68 9.76 -6.04
C GLY A 369 -0.91 10.31 -4.64
N VAL A 370 -1.64 9.59 -3.78
CA VAL A 370 -1.75 9.96 -2.35
C VAL A 370 -0.37 9.94 -1.70
N ALA A 371 0.47 8.96 -2.02
CA ALA A 371 1.84 8.89 -1.53
C ALA A 371 2.71 10.06 -2.01
N ALA A 372 2.64 10.37 -3.30
CA ALA A 372 3.34 11.52 -3.86
C ALA A 372 2.89 12.85 -3.21
N LYS A 373 1.57 12.99 -2.95
CA LYS A 373 0.95 14.21 -2.42
C LYS A 373 1.21 14.42 -0.92
N LEU A 374 1.07 13.38 -0.11
CA LEU A 374 1.15 13.50 1.36
C LEU A 374 2.57 13.34 1.90
N GLN A 375 3.46 12.70 1.14
CA GLN A 375 4.82 12.40 1.56
C GLN A 375 4.91 11.63 2.89
N LYS A 376 4.00 10.69 3.09
CA LYS A 376 3.89 9.85 4.28
C LYS A 376 4.07 8.38 3.92
N ASP A 377 4.49 7.59 4.90
CA ASP A 377 4.55 6.14 4.77
C ASP A 377 3.14 5.54 4.71
N MET A 378 2.93 4.58 3.83
CA MET A 378 1.62 3.96 3.64
C MET A 378 1.67 2.54 3.09
N GLU A 379 0.60 1.81 3.35
CA GLU A 379 0.28 0.55 2.71
C GLU A 379 -0.93 0.73 1.80
N ILE A 380 -0.83 0.21 0.59
CA ILE A 380 -1.90 0.28 -0.41
C ILE A 380 -2.34 -1.14 -0.70
N THR A 381 -3.65 -1.38 -0.67
CA THR A 381 -4.25 -2.63 -1.12
C THR A 381 -5.10 -2.38 -2.35
N GLN A 382 -4.87 -3.18 -3.37
CA GLN A 382 -5.52 -3.08 -4.66
C GLN A 382 -6.01 -4.45 -5.10
N LYS A 383 -6.92 -4.47 -6.08
CA LYS A 383 -7.42 -5.73 -6.65
C LYS A 383 -6.85 -5.89 -8.05
N ASP A 384 -6.36 -7.09 -8.35
CA ASP A 384 -6.07 -7.50 -9.72
C ASP A 384 -7.32 -7.34 -10.58
N ALA A 385 -7.23 -6.61 -11.69
CA ALA A 385 -8.39 -6.30 -12.51
C ALA A 385 -8.96 -7.50 -13.29
N LEU A 386 -8.22 -8.60 -13.39
CA LEU A 386 -8.66 -9.86 -13.98
C LEU A 386 -9.22 -10.82 -12.92
N THR A 387 -8.49 -11.05 -11.82
CA THR A 387 -8.80 -12.11 -10.85
C THR A 387 -9.48 -11.61 -9.58
N GLY A 388 -9.35 -10.32 -9.26
CA GLY A 388 -9.81 -9.73 -8.00
C GLY A 388 -8.90 -10.04 -6.80
N GLU A 389 -7.78 -10.75 -6.99
CA GLU A 389 -6.81 -11.04 -5.94
C GLU A 389 -6.17 -9.75 -5.40
N LYS A 390 -5.81 -9.76 -4.12
CA LYS A 390 -5.25 -8.58 -3.47
C LYS A 390 -3.78 -8.41 -3.83
N ILE A 391 -3.44 -7.20 -4.26
CA ILE A 391 -2.09 -6.72 -4.49
C ILE A 391 -1.78 -5.71 -3.39
N TYR A 392 -0.68 -5.93 -2.68
CA TYR A 392 -0.23 -5.09 -1.59
C TYR A 392 1.03 -4.34 -1.99
N VAL A 393 1.08 -3.06 -1.68
CA VAL A 393 2.23 -2.20 -1.94
C VAL A 393 2.54 -1.46 -0.65
N ARG A 394 3.79 -1.52 -0.18
CA ARG A 394 4.25 -0.66 0.91
C ARG A 394 5.16 0.43 0.37
N ILE A 395 4.90 1.65 0.81
CA ILE A 395 5.69 2.83 0.49
C ILE A 395 6.28 3.36 1.78
N MET A 396 7.61 3.47 1.81
CA MET A 396 8.38 4.04 2.90
C MET A 396 9.31 5.11 2.34
N ALA A 397 9.37 6.28 2.99
CA ALA A 397 10.26 7.37 2.59
C ALA A 397 10.17 7.70 1.08
N GLN A 398 8.94 7.78 0.54
CA GLN A 398 8.64 8.06 -0.87
C GLN A 398 9.13 7.03 -1.89
N LYS A 399 9.46 5.81 -1.44
CA LYS A 399 9.87 4.70 -2.28
C LYS A 399 9.02 3.48 -2.01
N VAL A 400 8.77 2.68 -3.04
CA VAL A 400 8.17 1.36 -2.87
C VAL A 400 9.18 0.48 -2.12
N GLU A 401 8.83 0.07 -0.90
CA GLU A 401 9.65 -0.83 -0.08
C GLU A 401 9.47 -2.27 -0.54
N TRP A 402 8.23 -2.67 -0.86
CA TRP A 402 7.91 -3.97 -1.43
C TRP A 402 6.53 -3.97 -2.10
N VAL A 403 6.35 -4.96 -2.99
CA VAL A 403 5.10 -5.26 -3.67
C VAL A 403 4.81 -6.76 -3.52
N GLN A 404 3.57 -7.11 -3.22
CA GLN A 404 3.11 -8.49 -3.13
C GLN A 404 1.85 -8.70 -3.97
N PRO A 405 1.85 -9.66 -4.92
CA PRO A 405 3.00 -10.45 -5.36
C PRO A 405 4.07 -9.58 -6.03
N SER A 406 5.33 -9.97 -5.95
CA SER A 406 6.45 -9.20 -6.54
C SER A 406 6.37 -9.12 -8.07
N SER A 407 5.61 -10.00 -8.71
CA SER A 407 5.31 -9.98 -10.14
C SER A 407 4.30 -8.91 -10.57
N ALA A 408 3.69 -8.18 -9.63
CA ALA A 408 2.58 -7.29 -9.94
C ALA A 408 2.97 -6.12 -10.86
N VAL A 409 2.12 -5.79 -11.82
CA VAL A 409 2.34 -4.69 -12.77
C VAL A 409 1.15 -3.75 -12.81
N ALA A 410 1.39 -2.52 -13.23
CA ALA A 410 0.36 -1.54 -13.53
C ALA A 410 0.14 -1.43 -15.04
N TRP A 411 -1.11 -1.22 -15.41
CA TRP A 411 -1.49 -0.73 -16.73
C TRP A 411 -1.80 0.76 -16.64
N SER A 412 -1.00 1.57 -17.33
CA SER A 412 -1.26 2.99 -17.50
C SER A 412 -2.04 3.20 -18.79
N GLY A 413 -3.36 3.35 -18.69
CA GLY A 413 -4.20 3.67 -19.83
C GLY A 413 -3.90 5.07 -20.35
N GLN A 414 -3.55 5.18 -21.62
CA GLN A 414 -3.15 6.41 -22.28
C GLN A 414 -3.84 6.57 -23.62
N ARG A 415 -4.15 7.81 -23.98
CA ARG A 415 -4.74 8.19 -25.26
C ARG A 415 -4.18 9.51 -25.75
N LYS A 416 -4.15 9.67 -27.07
CA LYS A 416 -3.82 10.95 -27.71
C LYS A 416 -4.97 11.92 -27.49
N ASP A 417 -4.67 13.13 -27.05
CA ASP A 417 -5.61 14.23 -27.06
C ASP A 417 -5.82 14.78 -28.49
N LYS A 418 -6.61 15.86 -28.62
CA LYS A 418 -6.90 16.49 -29.92
C LYS A 418 -5.64 17.03 -30.61
N ASP A 419 -4.60 17.33 -29.85
CA ASP A 419 -3.33 17.87 -30.33
C ASP A 419 -2.30 16.75 -30.58
N GLY A 420 -2.71 15.48 -30.45
CA GLY A 420 -1.86 14.31 -30.67
C GLY A 420 -0.93 14.00 -29.51
N LYS A 421 -1.02 14.73 -28.38
CA LYS A 421 -0.18 14.50 -27.20
C LYS A 421 -0.76 13.35 -26.38
N MET A 422 0.12 12.46 -25.93
CA MET A 422 -0.26 11.36 -25.05
C MET A 422 -0.60 11.89 -23.66
N GLY A 423 -1.78 11.53 -23.17
CA GLY A 423 -2.24 11.82 -21.83
C GLY A 423 -2.95 10.60 -21.22
N SER A 424 -3.22 10.67 -19.92
CA SER A 424 -3.99 9.62 -19.25
C SER A 424 -5.38 9.49 -19.86
N SER A 425 -5.83 8.25 -20.08
CA SER A 425 -7.21 7.95 -20.47
C SER A 425 -8.22 8.16 -19.33
N GLY A 426 -7.75 8.49 -18.12
CA GLY A 426 -8.56 8.69 -16.93
C GLY A 426 -8.56 7.47 -16.00
N CYS A 427 -9.15 7.63 -14.82
CA CYS A 427 -9.10 6.64 -13.73
C CYS A 427 -9.71 5.29 -14.06
N PHE A 428 -10.70 5.24 -14.96
CA PHE A 428 -11.35 4.00 -15.39
C PHE A 428 -10.47 3.13 -16.30
N HIS A 429 -9.31 3.63 -16.73
CA HIS A 429 -8.35 2.93 -17.59
C HIS A 429 -7.01 2.70 -16.88
N GLN A 430 -7.00 2.77 -15.55
CA GLN A 430 -5.80 2.52 -14.74
C GLN A 430 -6.05 1.26 -13.93
N PHE A 431 -5.20 0.27 -14.12
CA PHE A 431 -5.39 -1.05 -13.51
C PHE A 431 -4.08 -1.59 -12.96
N VAL A 432 -4.19 -2.55 -12.05
CA VAL A 432 -3.07 -3.34 -11.56
C VAL A 432 -3.38 -4.81 -11.71
N PHE A 433 -2.33 -5.60 -11.88
CA PHE A 433 -2.39 -7.03 -12.11
C PHE A 433 -1.33 -7.70 -11.27
N ALA A 434 -1.63 -8.87 -10.72
CA ALA A 434 -0.72 -9.70 -9.95
C ALA A 434 0.47 -10.18 -10.79
N SER A 435 0.34 -10.20 -12.13
CA SER A 435 1.40 -10.54 -13.06
C SER A 435 1.20 -9.89 -14.43
N GLY A 436 2.27 -9.75 -15.21
CA GLY A 436 2.19 -9.38 -16.63
C GLY A 436 1.42 -10.39 -17.49
N GLU A 437 1.27 -11.64 -17.05
CA GLU A 437 0.42 -12.63 -17.73
C GLU A 437 -1.07 -12.31 -17.53
N ASN A 438 -1.48 -11.94 -16.32
CA ASN A 438 -2.85 -11.50 -16.03
C ASN A 438 -3.19 -10.26 -16.87
N LEU A 439 -2.27 -9.30 -16.96
CA LEU A 439 -2.43 -8.13 -17.83
C LEU A 439 -2.67 -8.55 -19.29
N LYS A 440 -1.85 -9.46 -19.84
CA LYS A 440 -2.02 -9.93 -21.23
C LYS A 440 -3.39 -10.58 -21.46
N LYS A 441 -3.79 -11.51 -20.60
CA LYS A 441 -5.11 -12.18 -20.66
C LYS A 441 -6.27 -11.21 -20.54
N TRP A 442 -6.11 -10.17 -19.72
CA TRP A 442 -7.11 -9.12 -19.57
C TRP A 442 -7.20 -8.27 -20.86
N LEU A 443 -6.06 -7.87 -21.43
CA LEU A 443 -5.98 -7.07 -22.66
C LEU A 443 -6.51 -7.79 -23.91
N GLU A 444 -6.52 -9.13 -23.92
CA GLU A 444 -7.19 -9.92 -24.97
C GLU A 444 -8.71 -9.71 -25.00
N LYS A 445 -9.31 -9.42 -23.83
CA LYS A 445 -10.74 -9.18 -23.68
C LYS A 445 -11.11 -7.70 -23.73
N HIS A 446 -10.14 -6.81 -23.57
CA HIS A 446 -10.30 -5.36 -23.56
C HIS A 446 -9.53 -4.75 -24.72
N THR A 447 -10.04 -4.98 -25.94
CA THR A 447 -9.43 -4.54 -27.19
C THR A 447 -9.52 -3.02 -27.40
N GLU A 448 -10.42 -2.36 -26.68
CA GLU A 448 -10.64 -0.92 -26.66
C GLU A 448 -9.57 -0.14 -25.87
N GLU A 449 -8.81 -0.83 -25.02
CA GLU A 449 -7.80 -0.21 -24.17
C GLU A 449 -6.54 0.14 -24.97
N SER A 450 -5.91 1.26 -24.63
CA SER A 450 -4.61 1.71 -25.11
C SER A 450 -3.79 2.24 -23.93
N GLY A 451 -2.48 2.06 -23.94
CA GLY A 451 -1.63 2.35 -22.80
C GLY A 451 -0.32 1.60 -22.78
N SER A 452 0.34 1.65 -21.63
CA SER A 452 1.62 0.99 -21.39
C SER A 452 1.64 0.27 -20.06
N MET A 453 2.27 -0.90 -20.03
CA MET A 453 2.64 -1.59 -18.81
C MET A 453 3.77 -0.85 -18.11
N LEU A 454 3.61 -0.64 -16.80
CA LEU A 454 4.61 -0.06 -15.92
C LEU A 454 4.81 -0.99 -14.72
N THR A 455 6.00 -0.95 -14.13
CA THR A 455 6.20 -1.45 -12.78
C THR A 455 5.51 -0.53 -11.77
N ILE A 456 5.17 -1.04 -10.58
CA ILE A 456 4.56 -0.21 -9.52
C ILE A 456 5.50 0.95 -9.11
N PRO A 457 6.82 0.74 -8.97
CA PRO A 457 7.74 1.85 -8.69
C PRO A 457 7.84 2.88 -9.82
N GLU A 458 7.82 2.47 -11.08
CA GLU A 458 7.80 3.41 -12.21
C GLU A 458 6.53 4.27 -12.18
N MET A 459 5.37 3.66 -11.91
CA MET A 459 4.11 4.39 -11.75
C MET A 459 4.20 5.40 -10.59
N LEU A 460 4.84 5.06 -9.46
CA LEU A 460 5.05 6.01 -8.36
C LEU A 460 5.95 7.17 -8.79
N VAL A 461 7.04 6.88 -9.51
CA VAL A 461 7.97 7.90 -10.03
C VAL A 461 7.26 8.85 -11.00
N ASP A 462 6.32 8.37 -11.80
CA ASP A 462 5.53 9.24 -12.67
C ASP A 462 4.61 10.16 -11.88
N MET A 463 4.01 9.68 -10.78
CA MET A 463 3.19 10.51 -9.91
C MET A 463 3.99 11.60 -9.18
N THR A 464 5.25 11.36 -8.82
CA THR A 464 6.09 12.36 -8.14
C THR A 464 6.59 13.47 -9.07
N LYS A 465 6.48 13.30 -10.39
CA LYS A 465 6.80 14.35 -11.38
C LYS A 465 5.71 15.41 -11.51
N MET A 466 4.51 15.17 -10.98
CA MET A 466 3.40 16.12 -11.07
C MET A 466 3.62 17.32 -10.13
N THR A 467 3.27 18.53 -10.58
CA THR A 467 3.23 19.70 -9.69
C THR A 467 2.00 19.68 -8.79
N PRO A 468 1.99 20.41 -7.66
CA PRO A 468 0.80 20.53 -6.80
C PRO A 468 -0.45 21.00 -7.55
N GLU A 469 -0.30 21.91 -8.52
CA GLU A 469 -1.39 22.39 -9.37
C GLU A 469 -1.92 21.27 -10.26
N GLN A 470 -1.02 20.51 -10.91
CA GLN A 470 -1.40 19.36 -11.72
C GLN A 470 -2.10 18.27 -10.89
N MET A 471 -1.69 18.07 -9.64
CA MET A 471 -2.34 17.14 -8.72
C MET A 471 -3.72 17.63 -8.28
N SER A 472 -3.88 18.93 -8.00
CA SER A 472 -5.16 19.54 -7.64
C SER A 472 -6.16 19.50 -8.80
N ASP A 473 -5.64 19.65 -10.02
CA ASP A 473 -6.43 19.64 -11.25
C ASP A 473 -6.67 18.23 -11.79
N ALA A 474 -5.98 17.23 -11.21
CA ALA A 474 -6.15 15.85 -11.60
C ALA A 474 -7.62 15.47 -11.51
N CYS A 475 -8.14 14.92 -12.61
CA CYS A 475 -9.50 14.39 -12.69
C CYS A 475 -10.63 15.44 -12.58
N LYS A 476 -10.34 16.74 -12.66
CA LYS A 476 -11.34 17.79 -12.61
C LYS A 476 -11.83 18.19 -14.00
N MET A 477 -13.13 18.48 -14.10
CA MET A 477 -13.84 18.84 -15.32
C MET A 477 -14.46 20.23 -15.22
N GLY A 478 -14.59 20.87 -16.39
CA GLY A 478 -15.05 22.25 -16.50
C GLY A 478 -13.91 23.26 -16.33
N ALA A 479 -14.12 24.48 -16.83
CA ALA A 479 -13.17 25.57 -16.64
C ALA A 479 -13.02 25.87 -15.14
N ALA A 480 -11.80 26.21 -14.70
CA ALA A 480 -11.64 26.82 -13.40
C ALA A 480 -12.45 28.10 -13.39
N VAL A 481 -13.37 28.24 -12.42
CA VAL A 481 -13.94 29.55 -12.11
C VAL A 481 -12.73 30.41 -11.74
N ALA A 482 -12.40 31.40 -12.57
CA ALA A 482 -11.44 32.42 -12.19
C ALA A 482 -11.91 32.96 -10.84
N LYS A 483 -11.04 32.84 -9.84
CA LYS A 483 -11.30 33.08 -8.41
C LYS A 483 -12.16 34.31 -8.13
#